data_AF-Q02Z96-F1
#
_entry.id   AF-Q02Z96-F1
#
_cell.length_a   1.000
_cell.length_b   1.000
_cell.length_c   1.000
_cell.angle_alpha   90.00
_cell.angle_beta   90.00
_cell.angle_gamma   90.00
#
_symmetry.space_group_name_H-M   'P 1'
#
loop_
_entity.id
_entity.type
_entity.pdbx_description
1 polymer ?
#
loop_
_entity_poly.entity_id
_entity_poly.type
_entity_poly.pdbx_seq_one_letter_code
_entity_poly.pdbx_strand_id
1 'polypeptide(L)'
;MKLTILHTNNIILNSNNHYSLIDEIKERNKKTAEETLFLGATDINFSKSNYQNDEKNFLKKLKYDAIAIGEHQFDEGSQGLAKFLKQLDFPVLAANVQIEKDEILNTFEKNGKFLPYLLKESKFGKIGIFGLTPMSTVYDSCPSSDTIFTNPSDRTEFIVKMLKKKEANLIILLSQLGQDENQILAQKFPEIDVIIDRATYKTDKTINKWKKTLMVQTMADFPSIFELELEVDEQGKLLTAQEKYHEVFESVNYG
;
A
#
# COMPACT_ATOMS: atom_id res chain seq x y z
N MET A 1 -16.67 -16.26 -1.41
CA MET A 1 -15.45 -16.19 -2.25
C MET A 1 -14.25 -15.84 -1.36
N LYS A 2 -13.03 -16.21 -1.77
CA LYS A 2 -11.81 -15.93 -1.01
C LYS A 2 -10.93 -14.92 -1.74
N LEU A 3 -10.42 -13.97 -0.98
CA LEU A 3 -9.44 -12.97 -1.40
C LEU A 3 -8.29 -12.98 -0.39
N THR A 4 -7.08 -13.27 -0.84
CA THR A 4 -5.88 -13.06 -0.05
C THR A 4 -5.28 -11.69 -0.38
N ILE A 5 -4.95 -10.90 0.64
CA ILE A 5 -4.11 -9.71 0.50
C ILE A 5 -2.77 -9.99 1.16
N LEU A 6 -1.75 -10.15 0.33
CA LEU A 6 -0.36 -10.08 0.78
C LEU A 6 -0.02 -8.61 1.00
N HIS A 7 0.57 -8.28 2.15
CA HIS A 7 1.00 -6.92 2.42
C HIS A 7 2.33 -6.80 3.16
N THR A 8 2.97 -5.66 2.93
CA THR A 8 4.24 -5.23 3.55
C THR A 8 4.11 -3.77 3.95
N ASN A 9 4.71 -3.39 5.07
CA ASN A 9 4.71 -1.99 5.50
C ASN A 9 6.09 -1.53 5.95
N ASN A 10 6.41 -0.27 5.65
CA ASN A 10 7.65 0.44 5.98
C ASN A 10 8.94 -0.10 5.33
N ILE A 11 8.84 -1.20 4.59
CA ILE A 11 9.99 -1.89 3.99
C ILE A 11 9.69 -2.29 2.55
N ILE A 12 10.76 -2.57 1.82
CA ILE A 12 10.72 -3.15 0.49
C ILE A 12 11.53 -4.43 0.55
N LEU A 13 10.88 -5.53 0.17
CA LEU A 13 11.48 -6.87 0.24
C LEU A 13 12.65 -6.96 -0.74
N ASN A 14 13.78 -7.46 -0.26
CA ASN A 14 15.04 -7.42 -1.00
C ASN A 14 15.74 -8.79 -1.10
N SER A 15 15.09 -9.89 -0.66
CA SER A 15 15.67 -11.24 -0.72
C SER A 15 14.92 -12.18 -1.66
N ASN A 16 15.65 -13.09 -2.33
CA ASN A 16 15.10 -14.18 -3.17
C ASN A 16 14.10 -15.07 -2.41
N ASN A 17 14.23 -15.20 -1.09
CA ASN A 17 13.33 -15.99 -0.27
C ASN A 17 11.94 -15.35 -0.18
N HIS A 18 11.87 -14.02 -0.07
CA HIS A 18 10.60 -13.29 -0.07
C HIS A 18 9.85 -13.48 -1.39
N TYR A 19 10.55 -13.38 -2.52
CA TYR A 19 9.93 -13.57 -3.84
C TYR A 19 9.40 -14.99 -4.01
N SER A 20 10.21 -15.98 -3.63
CA SER A 20 9.82 -17.39 -3.71
C SER A 20 8.56 -17.66 -2.88
N LEU A 21 8.48 -17.10 -1.67
CA LEU A 21 7.30 -17.22 -0.81
C LEU A 21 6.05 -16.56 -1.44
N ILE A 22 6.19 -15.35 -1.99
CA ILE A 22 5.07 -14.66 -2.67
C ILE A 22 4.56 -15.49 -3.86
N ASP A 23 5.48 -15.99 -4.69
CA ASP A 23 5.13 -16.81 -5.84
C ASP A 23 4.51 -18.14 -5.40
N GLU A 24 5.00 -18.76 -4.32
CA GLU A 24 4.41 -19.97 -3.74
C GLU A 24 2.98 -19.73 -3.26
N ILE A 25 2.73 -18.66 -2.51
CA ILE A 25 1.38 -18.31 -2.03
C ILE A 25 0.45 -18.02 -3.22
N LYS A 26 0.92 -17.26 -4.22
CA LYS A 26 0.14 -16.98 -5.43
C LYS A 26 -0.21 -18.26 -6.19
N GLU A 27 0.73 -19.19 -6.36
CA GLU A 27 0.48 -20.46 -7.02
C GLU A 27 -0.40 -21.40 -6.19
N ARG A 28 -0.29 -21.40 -4.85
CA ARG A 28 -1.22 -22.09 -3.96
C ARG A 28 -2.65 -21.58 -4.13
N ASN A 29 -2.86 -20.27 -4.08
CA ASN A 29 -4.18 -19.65 -4.18
C ASN A 29 -4.81 -19.84 -5.57
N LYS A 30 -3.98 -19.82 -6.62
CA LYS A 30 -4.43 -20.12 -7.98
C LYS A 30 -5.03 -21.51 -8.12
N LYS A 31 -4.49 -22.52 -7.43
CA LYS A 31 -5.02 -23.91 -7.44
C LYS A 31 -6.42 -24.01 -6.84
N THR A 32 -6.76 -23.15 -5.89
CA THR A 32 -8.08 -23.07 -5.25
C THR A 32 -8.97 -22.00 -5.85
N ALA A 33 -8.54 -21.39 -6.97
CA ALA A 33 -9.22 -20.28 -7.63
C ALA A 33 -9.45 -19.06 -6.72
N GLU A 34 -8.61 -18.91 -5.70
CA GLU A 34 -8.57 -17.78 -4.78
C GLU A 34 -7.79 -16.63 -5.41
N GLU A 35 -8.35 -15.42 -5.31
CA GLU A 35 -7.70 -14.23 -5.84
C GLU A 35 -6.66 -13.73 -4.84
N THR A 36 -5.54 -13.20 -5.34
CA THR A 36 -4.47 -12.67 -4.50
C THR A 36 -4.09 -11.27 -4.95
N LEU A 37 -4.09 -10.32 -4.01
CA LEU A 37 -3.50 -9.00 -4.16
C LEU A 37 -2.17 -8.95 -3.44
N PHE A 38 -1.22 -8.20 -3.98
CA PHE A 38 -0.01 -7.84 -3.26
C PHE A 38 0.07 -6.32 -3.15
N LEU A 39 -0.11 -5.80 -1.93
CA LEU A 39 -0.21 -4.38 -1.64
C LEU A 39 0.88 -3.97 -0.65
N GLY A 40 1.20 -2.69 -0.57
CA GLY A 40 2.14 -2.23 0.44
C GLY A 40 1.98 -0.78 0.82
N ALA A 41 2.49 -0.42 1.99
CA ALA A 41 2.61 0.96 2.42
C ALA A 41 4.08 1.20 2.81
N THR A 42 4.85 1.89 1.97
CA THR A 42 6.29 2.09 2.19
C THR A 42 6.61 3.53 2.57
N ASP A 43 7.66 3.71 3.38
CA ASP A 43 8.24 5.00 3.74
C ASP A 43 9.78 4.95 3.70
N ILE A 44 10.32 4.26 2.69
CA ILE A 44 11.77 4.15 2.50
C ILE A 44 12.34 5.27 1.64
N ASN A 45 13.34 5.97 2.16
CA ASN A 45 14.20 6.79 1.33
C ASN A 45 15.27 5.93 0.61
N PHE A 46 15.02 5.64 -0.67
CA PHE A 46 15.94 4.87 -1.54
C PHE A 46 17.34 5.44 -1.62
N SER A 47 17.48 6.76 -1.65
CA SER A 47 18.78 7.41 -1.79
C SER A 47 19.65 7.29 -0.55
N LYS A 48 19.03 7.26 0.64
CA LYS A 48 19.72 7.22 1.93
C LYS A 48 19.89 5.81 2.48
N SER A 49 19.12 4.86 1.97
CA SER A 49 19.25 3.46 2.34
C SER A 49 20.52 2.82 1.77
N ASN A 50 21.09 1.83 2.47
CA ASN A 50 22.29 1.07 2.03
C ASN A 50 22.04 0.20 0.76
N TYR A 51 20.93 0.43 0.08
CA TYR A 51 20.37 -0.38 -0.99
C TYR A 51 20.83 0.04 -2.41
N GLN A 52 21.88 0.85 -2.53
CA GLN A 52 22.16 1.61 -3.74
C GLN A 52 22.61 0.79 -4.97
N ASN A 53 23.05 -0.47 -4.85
CA ASN A 53 23.71 -1.17 -5.97
C ASN A 53 23.03 -2.44 -6.50
N ASP A 54 22.33 -3.26 -5.69
CA ASP A 54 21.78 -4.56 -6.16
C ASP A 54 20.26 -4.56 -6.43
N GLU A 55 19.55 -3.45 -6.17
CA GLU A 55 18.08 -3.44 -6.04
C GLU A 55 17.23 -3.13 -7.27
N LYS A 56 17.79 -2.58 -8.36
CA LYS A 56 17.01 -2.33 -9.59
C LYS A 56 16.33 -3.60 -10.11
N ASN A 57 16.92 -4.77 -9.85
CA ASN A 57 16.35 -6.06 -10.22
C ASN A 57 15.32 -6.58 -9.20
N PHE A 58 15.42 -6.18 -7.93
CA PHE A 58 14.55 -6.66 -6.86
C PHE A 58 13.19 -5.96 -6.90
N LEU A 59 13.16 -4.63 -6.98
CA LEU A 59 11.91 -3.87 -7.10
C LEU A 59 11.04 -4.29 -8.29
N LYS A 60 11.65 -4.56 -9.44
CA LYS A 60 10.94 -5.04 -10.64
C LYS A 60 10.42 -6.46 -10.51
N LYS A 61 11.09 -7.29 -9.70
CA LYS A 61 10.59 -8.64 -9.37
C LYS A 61 9.41 -8.57 -8.40
N LEU A 62 9.26 -7.49 -7.64
CA LEU A 62 8.12 -7.30 -6.75
C LEU A 62 6.89 -7.00 -7.60
N LYS A 63 6.04 -8.01 -7.80
CA LYS A 63 4.78 -7.89 -8.53
C LYS A 63 3.67 -7.36 -7.61
N TYR A 64 3.87 -6.18 -7.03
CA TYR A 64 2.81 -5.47 -6.32
C TYR A 64 1.72 -5.07 -7.30
N ASP A 65 0.48 -5.10 -6.84
CA ASP A 65 -0.64 -4.47 -7.54
C ASP A 65 -0.62 -2.95 -7.33
N ALA A 66 -0.23 -2.50 -6.14
CA ALA A 66 -0.06 -1.10 -5.79
C ALA A 66 0.69 -0.92 -4.47
N ILE A 67 1.31 0.24 -4.29
CA ILE A 67 1.83 0.68 -2.98
C ILE A 67 1.36 2.10 -2.65
N ALA A 68 1.28 2.46 -1.37
CA ALA A 68 1.27 3.87 -0.94
C ALA A 68 2.67 4.31 -0.48
N ILE A 69 2.91 5.63 -0.52
CA ILE A 69 4.18 6.26 -0.13
C ILE A 69 3.99 7.19 1.07
N GLY A 70 5.05 7.29 1.88
CA GLY A 70 5.15 8.19 3.02
C GLY A 70 5.96 9.44 2.72
N GLU A 71 6.40 10.09 3.79
CA GLU A 71 7.09 11.38 3.75
C GLU A 71 8.46 11.24 3.10
N HIS A 72 9.18 10.15 3.42
CA HIS A 72 10.57 9.95 3.01
C HIS A 72 10.78 9.79 1.50
N GLN A 73 9.72 9.49 0.74
CA GLN A 73 9.79 9.54 -0.73
C GLN A 73 9.98 10.96 -1.29
N PHE A 74 9.70 12.00 -0.50
CA PHE A 74 9.83 13.41 -0.87
C PHE A 74 11.09 14.08 -0.32
N ASP A 75 11.96 13.36 0.40
CA ASP A 75 13.18 13.90 1.00
C ASP A 75 14.15 14.56 0.00
N GLU A 76 14.28 13.99 -1.21
CA GLU A 76 15.08 14.55 -2.31
C GLU A 76 14.22 15.34 -3.32
N GLY A 77 13.00 15.70 -2.91
CA GLY A 77 11.99 16.34 -3.74
C GLY A 77 11.62 15.53 -4.98
N SER A 78 11.15 16.24 -6.01
CA SER A 78 10.57 15.64 -7.22
C SER A 78 11.55 14.78 -7.99
N GLN A 79 12.84 15.08 -7.95
CA GLN A 79 13.87 14.25 -8.60
C GLN A 79 14.05 12.90 -7.90
N GLY A 80 14.04 12.86 -6.57
CA GLY A 80 14.08 11.62 -5.80
C GLY A 80 12.89 10.73 -6.08
N LEU A 81 11.68 11.29 -5.93
CA LEU A 81 10.44 10.57 -6.21
C LEU A 81 10.39 10.07 -7.66
N ALA A 82 10.81 10.88 -8.64
CA ALA A 82 10.89 10.44 -10.03
C ALA A 82 11.86 9.29 -10.26
N LYS A 83 13.03 9.30 -9.59
CA LYS A 83 13.98 8.17 -9.65
C LYS A 83 13.37 6.90 -9.06
N PHE A 84 12.63 7.02 -7.96
CA PHE A 84 11.92 5.90 -7.34
C PHE A 84 10.84 5.34 -8.29
N LEU A 85 9.93 6.18 -8.79
CA LEU A 85 8.85 5.77 -9.70
C LEU A 85 9.36 5.15 -11.01
N LYS A 86 10.53 5.56 -11.51
CA LYS A 86 11.16 4.94 -12.69
C LYS A 86 11.54 3.47 -12.48
N GLN A 87 11.77 3.06 -11.24
CA GLN A 87 12.22 1.70 -10.91
C GLN A 87 11.07 0.71 -10.73
N LEU A 88 9.84 1.19 -10.57
CA LEU A 88 8.66 0.36 -10.33
C LEU A 88 7.98 -0.02 -11.65
N ASP A 89 7.42 -1.23 -11.69
CA ASP A 89 6.56 -1.71 -12.78
C ASP A 89 5.06 -1.73 -12.37
N PHE A 90 4.75 -1.11 -11.24
CA PHE A 90 3.41 -1.03 -10.64
C PHE A 90 3.14 0.41 -10.14
N PRO A 91 1.86 0.79 -9.95
CA PRO A 91 1.51 2.14 -9.54
C PRO A 91 1.78 2.42 -8.06
N VAL A 92 2.16 3.67 -7.78
CA VAL A 92 2.11 4.30 -6.47
C VAL A 92 0.77 5.02 -6.32
N LEU A 93 0.12 4.84 -5.17
CA LEU A 93 -1.15 5.45 -4.83
C LEU A 93 -0.97 6.54 -3.77
N ALA A 94 -1.44 7.75 -4.09
CA ALA A 94 -1.43 8.89 -3.17
C ALA A 94 -2.59 9.83 -3.51
N ALA A 95 -3.78 9.51 -2.99
CA ALA A 95 -5.00 10.23 -3.31
C ALA A 95 -4.94 11.69 -2.90
N ASN A 96 -4.31 12.01 -1.76
CA ASN A 96 -4.25 13.35 -1.20
C ASN A 96 -3.05 14.17 -1.67
N VAL A 97 -2.28 13.67 -2.63
CA VAL A 97 -1.15 14.37 -3.25
C VAL A 97 -1.55 14.77 -4.67
N GLN A 98 -1.60 16.06 -4.94
CA GLN A 98 -1.92 16.62 -6.24
C GLN A 98 -0.68 17.27 -6.86
N ILE A 99 -0.33 16.84 -8.05
CA ILE A 99 0.76 17.43 -8.83
C ILE A 99 0.14 18.52 -9.72
N GLU A 100 0.50 19.78 -9.53
CA GLU A 100 -0.04 20.88 -10.34
C GLU A 100 0.86 21.20 -11.53
N LYS A 101 2.04 21.79 -11.26
CA LYS A 101 2.96 22.30 -12.29
C LYS A 101 4.32 21.64 -12.28
N ASP A 102 4.47 20.56 -11.50
CA ASP A 102 5.71 19.81 -11.47
C ASP A 102 5.88 18.99 -12.77
N GLU A 103 6.65 19.51 -13.72
CA GLU A 103 6.86 18.86 -15.01
C GLU A 103 7.49 17.47 -14.89
N ILE A 104 8.29 17.24 -13.83
CA ILE A 104 8.96 15.96 -13.61
C ILE A 104 7.91 14.92 -13.20
N LEU A 105 7.11 15.21 -12.17
CA LEU A 105 6.14 14.27 -11.62
C LEU A 105 4.90 14.09 -12.49
N ASN A 106 4.49 15.13 -13.23
CA ASN A 106 3.36 15.08 -14.16
C ASN A 106 3.47 13.95 -15.20
N THR A 107 4.70 13.58 -15.59
CA THR A 107 4.91 12.46 -16.53
C THR A 107 4.50 11.11 -15.93
N PHE A 108 4.66 10.93 -14.61
CA PHE A 108 4.32 9.70 -13.90
C PHE A 108 2.83 9.58 -13.60
N GLU A 109 2.15 10.70 -13.40
CA GLU A 109 0.69 10.69 -13.32
C GLU A 109 0.09 10.28 -14.67
N LYS A 110 0.55 10.90 -15.76
CA LYS A 110 0.05 10.62 -17.12
C LYS A 110 0.31 9.19 -17.58
N ASN A 111 1.41 8.57 -17.16
CA ASN A 111 1.74 7.18 -17.53
C ASN A 111 1.20 6.14 -16.54
N GLY A 112 0.42 6.56 -15.53
CA GLY A 112 -0.24 5.67 -14.59
C GLY A 112 0.66 5.12 -13.49
N LYS A 113 1.87 5.64 -13.30
CA LYS A 113 2.77 5.23 -12.21
C LYS A 113 2.51 5.95 -10.89
N PHE A 114 1.85 7.10 -10.92
CA PHE A 114 1.44 7.84 -9.73
C PHE A 114 -0.04 8.18 -9.84
N LEU A 115 -0.88 7.55 -9.03
CA LEU A 115 -2.33 7.62 -9.18
C LEU A 115 -3.01 7.91 -7.84
N PRO A 116 -4.22 8.51 -7.83
CA PRO A 116 -4.96 8.65 -6.59
C PRO A 116 -5.53 7.31 -6.10
N TYR A 117 -5.94 6.44 -7.03
CA TYR A 117 -6.57 5.16 -6.75
C TYR A 117 -6.35 4.18 -7.91
N LEU A 118 -6.53 2.89 -7.64
CA LEU A 118 -6.62 1.79 -8.58
C LEU A 118 -8.01 1.15 -8.46
N LEU A 119 -8.61 0.76 -9.59
CA LEU A 119 -9.84 -0.03 -9.63
C LEU A 119 -9.54 -1.35 -10.31
N LYS A 120 -9.69 -2.45 -9.59
CA LYS A 120 -9.36 -3.80 -10.07
C LYS A 120 -10.62 -4.65 -10.18
N GLU A 121 -10.77 -5.32 -11.32
CA GLU A 121 -11.83 -6.31 -11.52
C GLU A 121 -11.50 -7.60 -10.77
N SER A 122 -12.52 -8.19 -10.15
CA SER A 122 -12.46 -9.39 -9.33
C SER A 122 -13.69 -10.26 -9.58
N LYS A 123 -13.67 -11.52 -9.12
CA LYS A 123 -14.78 -12.48 -9.29
C LYS A 123 -16.08 -12.04 -8.59
N PHE A 124 -15.99 -11.21 -7.56
CA PHE A 124 -17.13 -10.67 -6.82
C PHE A 124 -17.45 -9.20 -7.17
N GLY A 125 -16.88 -8.69 -8.27
CA GLY A 125 -17.07 -7.31 -8.74
C GLY A 125 -15.77 -6.50 -8.66
N LYS A 126 -15.83 -5.24 -8.21
CA LYS A 126 -14.68 -4.32 -8.27
C LYS A 126 -14.07 -4.06 -6.90
N ILE A 127 -12.75 -4.07 -6.85
CA ILE A 127 -11.95 -3.68 -5.69
C ILE A 127 -11.38 -2.28 -5.95
N GLY A 128 -11.79 -1.30 -5.15
CA GLY A 128 -11.23 0.04 -5.16
C GLY A 128 -10.09 0.15 -4.15
N ILE A 129 -8.91 0.58 -4.60
CA ILE A 129 -7.71 0.71 -3.76
C ILE A 129 -7.23 2.15 -3.85
N PHE A 130 -6.99 2.84 -2.74
CA PHE A 130 -6.47 4.20 -2.76
C PHE A 130 -5.41 4.40 -1.68
N GLY A 131 -4.53 5.39 -1.88
CA GLY A 131 -3.42 5.66 -0.96
C GLY A 131 -3.56 7.00 -0.24
N LEU A 132 -3.01 7.13 0.96
CA LEU A 132 -2.91 8.41 1.67
C LEU A 132 -1.50 8.60 2.24
N THR A 133 -0.97 9.81 2.04
CA THR A 133 0.36 10.25 2.50
C THR A 133 0.21 11.30 3.62
N PRO A 134 1.06 11.32 4.65
CA PRO A 134 0.92 12.26 5.76
C PRO A 134 1.06 13.71 5.32
N MET A 135 0.26 14.62 5.87
CA MET A 135 0.42 16.05 5.59
C MET A 135 1.71 16.64 6.17
N SER A 136 2.29 16.00 7.19
CA SER A 136 3.61 16.31 7.75
C SER A 136 4.71 16.32 6.70
N THR A 137 4.55 15.59 5.57
CA THR A 137 5.47 15.61 4.42
C THR A 137 5.86 17.03 3.99
N VAL A 138 4.95 18.00 4.10
CA VAL A 138 5.21 19.41 3.71
C VAL A 138 6.30 20.07 4.57
N TYR A 139 6.45 19.62 5.82
CA TYR A 139 7.37 20.18 6.80
C TYR A 139 8.56 19.26 7.10
N ASP A 140 8.36 17.95 7.05
CA ASP A 140 9.33 16.94 7.47
C ASP A 140 10.18 16.39 6.31
N SER A 141 9.82 16.74 5.06
CA SER A 141 10.54 16.39 3.83
C SER A 141 10.69 17.60 2.89
N CYS A 142 11.04 17.37 1.62
CA CYS A 142 11.34 18.43 0.65
C CYS A 142 10.43 18.37 -0.61
N PRO A 143 9.10 18.27 -0.51
CA PRO A 143 8.25 18.26 -1.69
C PRO A 143 8.37 19.59 -2.48
N SER A 144 8.14 19.52 -3.79
CA SER A 144 8.02 20.72 -4.63
C SER A 144 6.85 21.59 -4.17
N SER A 145 6.96 22.91 -4.33
CA SER A 145 5.86 23.85 -4.10
C SER A 145 4.67 23.62 -5.04
N ASP A 146 4.88 22.90 -6.15
CA ASP A 146 3.84 22.51 -7.11
C ASP A 146 3.18 21.16 -6.76
N THR A 147 3.54 20.55 -5.62
CA THR A 147 2.93 19.33 -5.09
C THR A 147 2.08 19.68 -3.87
N ILE A 148 0.75 19.63 -4.03
CA ILE A 148 -0.21 20.04 -3.02
C ILE A 148 -0.71 18.84 -2.22
N PHE A 149 -0.57 18.91 -0.90
CA PHE A 149 -1.10 17.91 0.03
C PHE A 149 -2.43 18.39 0.58
N THR A 150 -3.48 17.60 0.36
CA THR A 150 -4.84 17.91 0.81
C THR A 150 -5.18 17.16 2.10
N ASN A 151 -6.17 17.67 2.83
CA ASN A 151 -6.65 17.04 4.05
C ASN A 151 -7.05 15.57 3.77
N PRO A 152 -6.49 14.58 4.50
CA PRO A 152 -6.77 13.17 4.25
C PRO A 152 -8.25 12.81 4.40
N SER A 153 -8.96 13.43 5.35
CA SER A 153 -10.39 13.18 5.57
C SER A 153 -11.24 13.67 4.41
N ASP A 154 -11.03 14.90 3.97
CA ASP A 154 -11.77 15.49 2.84
C ASP A 154 -11.50 14.71 1.55
N ARG A 155 -10.24 14.31 1.35
CA ARG A 155 -9.89 13.51 0.19
C ARG A 155 -10.49 12.12 0.23
N THR A 156 -10.50 11.48 1.40
CA THR A 156 -11.14 10.17 1.59
C THR A 156 -12.63 10.24 1.25
N GLU A 157 -13.34 11.28 1.71
CA GLU A 157 -14.75 11.47 1.38
C GLU A 157 -14.99 11.51 -0.13
N PHE A 158 -14.16 12.26 -0.86
CA PHE A 158 -14.25 12.35 -2.32
C PHE A 158 -13.99 11.01 -3.01
N ILE A 159 -12.90 10.33 -2.64
CA ILE A 159 -12.48 9.07 -3.25
C ILE A 159 -13.47 7.95 -2.96
N VAL A 160 -13.93 7.81 -1.71
CA VAL A 160 -14.94 6.79 -1.34
C VAL A 160 -16.22 7.01 -2.14
N LYS A 161 -16.74 8.24 -2.22
CA LYS A 161 -17.93 8.55 -3.04
C LYS A 161 -17.70 8.19 -4.51
N MET A 162 -16.52 8.47 -5.05
CA MET A 162 -16.17 8.12 -6.42
C MET A 162 -16.12 6.61 -6.64
N LEU A 163 -15.46 5.86 -5.76
CA LEU A 163 -15.34 4.41 -5.84
C LEU A 163 -16.71 3.73 -5.72
N LYS A 164 -17.59 4.21 -4.82
CA LYS A 164 -18.98 3.72 -4.74
C LYS A 164 -19.76 4.00 -6.02
N LYS A 165 -19.60 5.17 -6.64
CA LYS A 165 -20.20 5.48 -7.96
C LYS A 165 -19.66 4.60 -9.09
N LYS A 166 -18.43 4.11 -8.95
CA LYS A 166 -17.81 3.14 -9.87
C LYS A 166 -18.17 1.69 -9.53
N GLU A 167 -19.08 1.49 -8.58
CA GLU A 167 -19.57 0.20 -8.12
C GLU A 167 -18.47 -0.66 -7.47
N ALA A 168 -17.53 -0.02 -6.76
CA ALA A 168 -16.60 -0.76 -5.92
C ALA A 168 -17.37 -1.52 -4.81
N ASN A 169 -17.17 -2.84 -4.81
CA ASN A 169 -17.73 -3.79 -3.86
C ASN A 169 -16.91 -3.84 -2.58
N LEU A 170 -15.58 -3.76 -2.72
CA LEU A 170 -14.61 -3.71 -1.62
C LEU A 170 -13.73 -2.47 -1.78
N ILE A 171 -13.53 -1.71 -0.69
CA ILE A 171 -12.65 -0.53 -0.67
C ILE A 171 -11.49 -0.76 0.31
N ILE A 172 -10.27 -0.63 -0.21
CA ILE A 172 -9.01 -0.78 0.52
C ILE A 172 -8.28 0.56 0.55
N LEU A 173 -7.88 1.00 1.73
CA LEU A 173 -6.99 2.14 1.94
C LEU A 173 -5.56 1.64 2.26
N LEU A 174 -4.58 2.12 1.51
CA LEU A 174 -3.15 2.03 1.83
C LEU A 174 -2.73 3.33 2.52
N SER A 175 -2.43 3.29 3.81
CA SER A 175 -2.25 4.50 4.63
C SER A 175 -0.85 4.60 5.21
N GLN A 176 -0.30 5.81 5.19
CA GLN A 176 0.91 6.19 5.91
C GLN A 176 0.62 7.13 7.10
N LEU A 177 -0.65 7.41 7.39
CA LEU A 177 -1.06 8.38 8.40
C LEU A 177 -0.81 7.90 9.83
N GLY A 178 -0.75 6.58 10.04
CA GLY A 178 -0.66 5.98 11.37
C GLY A 178 -2.03 5.77 12.04
N GLN A 179 -1.99 5.06 13.17
CA GLN A 179 -3.15 4.42 13.77
C GLN A 179 -4.29 5.39 14.12
N ASP A 180 -3.97 6.51 14.77
CA ASP A 180 -4.99 7.42 15.31
C ASP A 180 -5.80 8.09 14.20
N GLU A 181 -5.14 8.59 13.16
CA GLU A 181 -5.81 9.15 11.99
C GLU A 181 -6.65 8.10 11.26
N ASN A 182 -6.13 6.88 11.12
CA ASN A 182 -6.87 5.79 10.48
C ASN A 182 -8.10 5.35 11.27
N GLN A 183 -8.07 5.39 12.61
CA GLN A 183 -9.26 5.15 13.44
C GLN A 183 -10.34 6.20 13.19
N ILE A 184 -9.95 7.47 13.04
CA ILE A 184 -10.87 8.57 12.70
C ILE A 184 -11.47 8.34 11.31
N LEU A 185 -10.65 7.99 10.32
CA LEU A 185 -11.12 7.70 8.96
C LEU A 185 -12.08 6.50 8.93
N ALA A 186 -11.72 5.37 9.56
CA ALA A 186 -12.59 4.19 9.67
C ALA A 186 -13.92 4.50 10.37
N GLN A 187 -13.90 5.42 11.34
CA GLN A 187 -15.12 5.86 12.01
C GLN A 187 -16.02 6.73 11.12
N LYS A 188 -15.42 7.63 10.32
CA LYS A 188 -16.14 8.58 9.46
C LYS A 188 -16.61 7.96 8.16
N PHE A 189 -15.88 6.98 7.64
CA PHE A 189 -16.09 6.34 6.34
C PHE A 189 -16.24 4.83 6.49
N PRO A 190 -17.41 4.35 6.97
CA PRO A 190 -17.67 2.92 7.17
C PRO A 190 -17.72 2.10 5.87
N GLU A 191 -17.63 2.75 4.71
CA GLU A 191 -17.48 2.13 3.39
C GLU A 191 -16.06 1.61 3.12
N ILE A 192 -15.07 2.00 3.93
CA ILE A 192 -13.72 1.42 3.85
C ILE A 192 -13.75 0.07 4.57
N ASP A 193 -13.47 -1.00 3.83
CA ASP A 193 -13.49 -2.36 4.37
C ASP A 193 -12.17 -2.72 5.03
N VAL A 194 -11.05 -2.33 4.42
CA VAL A 194 -9.69 -2.64 4.87
C VAL A 194 -8.81 -1.40 4.85
N ILE A 195 -8.05 -1.17 5.92
CA ILE A 195 -6.95 -0.21 6.00
C ILE A 195 -5.67 -0.99 6.23
N ILE A 196 -4.73 -0.89 5.30
CA ILE A 196 -3.34 -1.36 5.46
C ILE A 196 -2.54 -0.14 5.85
N ASP A 197 -2.17 -0.05 7.13
CA ASP A 197 -1.47 1.10 7.68
C ASP A 197 0.02 0.84 7.80
N ARG A 198 0.80 1.93 7.84
CA ARG A 198 2.23 1.87 8.16
C ARG A 198 2.47 1.17 9.49
N ALA A 199 3.64 0.56 9.60
CA ALA A 199 4.07 -0.07 10.82
C ALA A 199 4.26 0.99 11.93
N THR A 200 3.83 0.67 13.15
CA THR A 200 4.20 1.43 14.35
C THR A 200 4.89 0.48 15.31
N TYR A 201 5.95 0.94 15.99
CA TYR A 201 6.75 0.13 16.93
C TYR A 201 5.96 -0.44 18.14
N LYS A 202 4.65 -0.23 18.22
CA LYS A 202 3.84 -0.39 19.43
C LYS A 202 2.78 -1.48 19.39
N THR A 203 2.66 -2.30 18.35
CA THR A 203 1.52 -3.22 18.23
C THR A 203 1.89 -4.70 18.31
N ASP A 204 1.42 -5.35 19.37
CA ASP A 204 1.40 -6.82 19.50
C ASP A 204 0.29 -7.49 18.66
N LYS A 205 -0.63 -6.69 18.08
CA LYS A 205 -1.77 -7.15 17.28
C LYS A 205 -1.67 -6.63 15.85
N THR A 206 -1.71 -7.57 14.91
CA THR A 206 -1.55 -7.31 13.48
C THR A 206 -2.89 -7.02 12.79
N ILE A 207 -4.01 -7.53 13.32
CA ILE A 207 -5.38 -7.14 12.94
C ILE A 207 -6.11 -6.45 14.09
N ASN A 208 -6.65 -5.26 13.83
CA ASN A 208 -7.58 -4.55 14.68
C ASN A 208 -8.88 -4.25 13.92
N LYS A 209 -10.02 -4.73 14.43
CA LYS A 209 -11.32 -4.37 13.85
C LYS A 209 -11.84 -3.09 14.47
N TRP A 210 -12.00 -2.04 13.67
CA TRP A 210 -12.60 -0.78 14.09
C TRP A 210 -14.00 -0.64 13.48
N LYS A 211 -15.03 -0.88 14.30
CA LYS A 211 -16.42 -1.03 13.84
C LYS A 211 -16.56 -2.11 12.76
N LYS A 212 -16.68 -1.69 11.49
CA LYS A 212 -16.83 -2.59 10.33
C LYS A 212 -15.54 -2.72 9.53
N THR A 213 -14.62 -1.78 9.68
CA THR A 213 -13.35 -1.73 8.97
C THR A 213 -12.32 -2.61 9.66
N LEU A 214 -11.61 -3.41 8.87
CA LEU A 214 -10.41 -4.10 9.31
C LEU A 214 -9.21 -3.17 9.14
N MET A 215 -8.46 -2.98 10.20
CA MET A 215 -7.19 -2.26 10.16
C MET A 215 -6.09 -3.29 10.40
N VAL A 216 -5.15 -3.37 9.47
CA VAL A 216 -3.98 -4.22 9.60
C VAL A 216 -2.73 -3.38 9.67
N GLN A 217 -1.85 -3.76 10.59
CA GLN A 217 -0.57 -3.13 10.86
C GLN A 217 0.47 -4.22 11.02
N THR A 218 1.71 -3.89 10.70
CA THR A 218 2.83 -4.83 10.83
C THR A 218 3.88 -4.30 11.78
N MET A 219 4.77 -5.19 12.22
CA MET A 219 5.97 -4.80 12.94
C MET A 219 6.85 -3.94 12.04
N ALA A 220 7.39 -2.85 12.59
CA ALA A 220 8.34 -1.99 11.87
C ALA A 220 9.69 -2.70 11.75
N ASP A 221 10.39 -2.42 10.65
CA ASP A 221 11.80 -2.78 10.41
C ASP A 221 12.14 -4.28 10.30
N PHE A 222 11.13 -5.15 10.16
CA PHE A 222 11.33 -6.59 9.89
C PHE A 222 10.88 -6.96 8.46
N PRO A 223 11.75 -7.56 7.63
CA PRO A 223 11.45 -8.02 6.27
C PRO A 223 10.44 -9.17 6.26
N SER A 224 9.17 -8.85 6.45
CA SER A 224 8.09 -9.82 6.63
C SER A 224 6.97 -9.64 5.63
N ILE A 225 6.28 -10.75 5.33
CA ILE A 225 5.07 -10.76 4.49
C ILE A 225 3.90 -11.18 5.38
N PHE A 226 2.83 -10.40 5.32
CA PHE A 226 1.60 -10.68 6.02
C PHE A 226 0.55 -11.11 5.02
N GLU A 227 -0.17 -12.17 5.34
CA GLU A 227 -1.20 -12.75 4.49
C GLU A 227 -2.56 -12.58 5.17
N LEU A 228 -3.34 -11.62 4.70
CA LEU A 228 -4.71 -11.37 5.14
C LEU A 228 -5.68 -12.13 4.24
N GLU A 229 -6.22 -13.23 4.74
CA GLU A 229 -7.26 -14.03 4.09
C GLU A 229 -8.64 -13.43 4.42
N LEU A 230 -9.38 -13.03 3.39
CA LEU A 230 -10.73 -12.48 3.49
C LEU A 230 -11.74 -13.43 2.85
N GLU A 231 -12.83 -13.69 3.56
CA GLU A 231 -14.02 -14.27 2.95
C GLU A 231 -15.03 -13.17 2.65
N VAL A 232 -15.47 -13.10 1.40
CA VAL A 232 -16.46 -12.13 0.92
C VAL A 232 -17.66 -12.84 0.30
N ASP A 233 -18.85 -12.26 0.38
CA ASP A 233 -20.03 -12.76 -0.33
C ASP A 233 -20.01 -12.39 -1.83
N GLU A 234 -21.08 -12.75 -2.54
CA GLU A 234 -21.23 -12.49 -3.98
C GLU A 234 -21.35 -11.01 -4.33
N GLN A 235 -21.63 -10.16 -3.34
CA GLN A 235 -21.72 -8.71 -3.48
C GLN A 235 -20.43 -8.03 -3.01
N GLY A 236 -19.40 -8.80 -2.63
CA GLY A 236 -18.11 -8.35 -2.13
C GLY A 236 -18.13 -7.83 -0.69
N LYS A 237 -19.19 -8.10 0.06
CA LYS A 237 -19.24 -7.75 1.48
C LYS A 237 -18.38 -8.71 2.28
N LEU A 238 -17.54 -8.14 3.14
CA LEU A 238 -16.69 -8.87 4.06
C LEU A 238 -17.50 -9.70 5.08
N LEU A 239 -17.19 -11.00 5.16
CA LEU A 239 -17.79 -11.97 6.08
C LEU A 239 -16.84 -12.29 7.24
N THR A 240 -15.63 -12.73 6.92
CA THR A 240 -14.59 -13.12 7.89
C THR A 240 -13.22 -12.65 7.41
N ALA A 241 -12.28 -12.55 8.36
CA ALA A 241 -10.89 -12.25 8.06
C ALA A 241 -9.96 -12.94 9.05
N GLN A 242 -8.85 -13.46 8.53
CA GLN A 242 -7.77 -14.07 9.29
C GLN A 242 -6.45 -13.61 8.71
N GLU A 243 -5.46 -13.36 9.57
CA GLU A 243 -4.12 -13.02 9.12
C GLU A 243 -3.13 -14.11 9.52
N LYS A 244 -2.21 -14.38 8.62
CA LYS A 244 -1.05 -15.25 8.84
C LYS A 244 0.20 -14.42 8.68
N TYR A 245 1.11 -14.60 9.61
CA TYR A 245 2.41 -13.97 9.59
C TYR A 245 3.43 -14.96 9.03
N HIS A 246 4.22 -14.50 8.06
CA HIS A 246 5.31 -15.28 7.49
C HIS A 246 6.65 -14.60 7.78
N GLU A 247 7.39 -15.16 8.74
CA GLU A 247 8.79 -14.83 8.96
C GLU A 247 9.63 -15.41 7.83
N VAL A 248 10.34 -14.56 7.11
CA VAL A 248 11.34 -15.01 6.13
C VAL A 248 12.71 -14.78 6.76
N PHE A 249 13.24 -15.83 7.39
CA PHE A 249 14.60 -15.80 7.91
C PHE A 249 15.61 -15.78 6.77
N GLU A 250 16.52 -14.82 6.81
CA GLU A 250 17.75 -14.89 6.04
C GLU A 250 18.75 -15.76 6.80
N SER A 251 19.37 -16.73 6.13
CA SER A 251 20.68 -17.20 6.57
C SER A 251 21.64 -16.03 6.38
N VAL A 252 21.83 -15.22 7.42
CA VAL A 252 22.91 -14.23 7.45
C VAL A 252 24.21 -15.03 7.48
N ASN A 253 24.77 -15.30 6.31
CA ASN A 253 26.15 -15.75 6.22
C ASN A 253 27.01 -14.54 6.61
N TYR A 254 27.38 -14.46 7.88
CA TYR A 254 28.56 -13.70 8.29
C TYR A 254 29.78 -14.40 7.68
N GLY A 255 30.09 -14.05 6.44
CA GLY A 255 31.36 -14.34 5.79
C GLY A 255 32.40 -13.29 6.16
#